data_AF-A0A257NTD6-F1
#
_entry.id   AF-A0A257NTD6-F1
#
_cell.length_a   1.000
_cell.length_b   1.000
_cell.length_c   1.000
_cell.angle_alpha   90.00
_cell.angle_beta   90.00
_cell.angle_gamma   90.00
#
_symmetry.space_group_name_H-M   'P 1'
#
loop_
_entity.id
_entity.type
_entity.pdbx_description
1 polymer ?
#
loop_
_entity_poly.entity_id
_entity_poly.type
_entity_poly.pdbx_seq_one_letter_code
_entity_poly.pdbx_strand_id
1 'polypeptide(L)'
;AVLDPSELINKKIAVQPSPSVSALTLYQLFPNPVQQPILVMKESNRDAADAVLKGEVNAAIIPTPIAAGYPDLNTVTTTAPLPFLAVSVSPNVPPATVKALQNALISLSQTPAGEALLNASQLRAFTLANDLEYAGNEKLLEGTFGY
;
A
#
# COMPACT_ATOMS: atom_id res chain seq x y z
N ALA A 1 3.91 21.59 11.79
CA ALA A 1 3.97 20.21 11.26
C ALA A 1 3.05 19.36 12.12
N VAL A 2 2.37 18.36 11.55
CA VAL A 2 1.61 17.36 12.31
C VAL A 2 2.61 16.34 12.87
N LEU A 3 2.50 16.01 14.15
CA LEU A 3 3.43 15.12 14.85
C LEU A 3 2.72 13.88 15.44
N ASP A 4 1.40 13.95 15.65
CA ASP A 4 0.60 12.84 16.17
C ASP A 4 -0.71 12.62 15.38
N PRO A 5 -1.19 11.38 15.20
CA PRO A 5 -2.46 11.10 14.53
C PRO A 5 -3.68 11.80 15.14
N SER A 6 -3.70 12.06 16.44
CA SER A 6 -4.80 12.79 17.10
C SER A 6 -4.97 14.23 16.60
N GLU A 7 -3.91 14.85 16.07
CA GLU A 7 -3.98 16.17 15.44
C GLU A 7 -4.70 16.15 14.08
N LEU A 8 -4.93 14.95 13.53
CA LEU A 8 -5.62 14.74 12.25
C LEU A 8 -7.14 14.53 12.39
N ILE A 9 -7.67 14.56 13.62
CA ILE A 9 -9.12 14.52 13.85
C ILE A 9 -9.78 15.71 13.13
N ASN A 10 -10.83 15.44 12.34
CA ASN A 10 -11.52 16.41 11.47
C ASN A 10 -10.62 17.12 10.43
N LYS A 11 -9.43 16.58 10.13
CA LYS A 11 -8.56 17.07 9.05
C LYS A 11 -8.78 16.30 7.76
N LYS A 12 -8.39 16.90 6.64
CA LYS A 12 -8.45 16.24 5.34
C LYS A 12 -7.27 15.26 5.21
N ILE A 13 -7.56 13.98 4.96
CA ILE A 13 -6.54 12.96 4.70
C ILE A 13 -6.77 12.38 3.31
N ALA A 14 -5.72 12.39 2.47
CA ALA A 14 -5.76 11.71 1.19
C ALA A 14 -5.56 10.20 1.35
N VAL A 15 -6.40 9.42 0.70
CA VAL A 15 -6.36 7.95 0.74
C VAL A 15 -6.90 7.37 -0.56
N GLN A 16 -6.49 6.15 -0.92
CA GLN A 16 -7.13 5.43 -2.03
C GLN A 16 -8.53 4.95 -1.64
N PRO A 17 -9.49 4.92 -2.59
CA PRO A 17 -10.86 4.46 -2.31
C PRO A 17 -10.88 3.00 -1.82
N SER A 18 -11.88 2.68 -0.99
CA SER A 18 -12.11 1.32 -0.49
C SER A 18 -12.65 0.41 -1.61
N PRO A 19 -12.32 -0.91 -1.62
CA PRO A 19 -11.41 -1.61 -0.72
C PRO A 19 -9.94 -1.37 -1.10
N SER A 20 -9.20 -0.64 -0.26
CA SER A 20 -7.76 -0.48 -0.39
C SER A 20 -7.10 -0.73 0.96
N VAL A 21 -5.90 -1.32 0.94
CA VAL A 21 -5.11 -1.53 2.16
C VAL A 21 -4.90 -0.21 2.91
N SER A 22 -4.65 0.89 2.18
CA SER A 22 -4.50 2.23 2.75
C SER A 22 -5.75 2.72 3.50
N ALA A 23 -6.95 2.44 2.99
CA ALA A 23 -8.19 2.80 3.68
C ALA A 23 -8.43 1.90 4.91
N LEU A 24 -8.17 0.59 4.80
CA LEU A 24 -8.34 -0.35 5.90
C LEU A 24 -7.41 -0.04 7.07
N THR A 25 -6.14 0.27 6.79
CA THR A 25 -5.17 0.63 7.84
C THR A 25 -5.47 2.01 8.45
N LEU A 26 -6.05 2.94 7.69
CA LEU A 26 -6.49 4.23 8.23
C LEU A 26 -7.55 4.07 9.32
N TYR A 27 -8.54 3.20 9.10
CA TYR A 27 -9.60 2.98 10.10
C TYR A 27 -9.08 2.44 11.43
N GLN A 28 -7.97 1.70 11.41
CA GLN A 28 -7.31 1.20 12.62
C GLN A 28 -6.66 2.31 13.45
N LEU A 29 -6.26 3.43 12.82
CA LEU A 29 -5.68 4.58 13.50
C LEU A 29 -6.75 5.43 14.23
N PHE A 30 -8.02 5.31 13.81
CA PHE A 30 -9.14 6.08 14.36
C PHE A 30 -10.24 5.12 14.86
N PRO A 31 -10.00 4.39 15.97
CA PRO A 31 -10.92 3.38 16.48
C PRO A 31 -12.26 3.96 16.95
N ASN A 32 -12.30 5.27 17.24
CA ASN A 32 -13.52 5.98 17.56
C ASN A 32 -14.14 6.60 16.28
N PRO A 33 -15.33 6.14 15.83
CA PRO A 33 -15.94 6.62 14.59
C PRO A 33 -16.21 8.13 14.56
N VAL A 34 -16.46 8.76 15.72
CA VAL A 34 -16.70 10.21 15.78
C VAL A 34 -15.42 11.06 15.71
N GLN A 35 -14.26 10.41 15.70
CA GLN A 35 -12.94 11.05 15.56
C GLN A 35 -12.32 10.81 14.19
N GLN A 36 -13.09 10.30 13.23
CA GLN A 36 -12.56 10.02 11.90
C GLN A 36 -12.18 11.31 11.14
N PRO A 37 -11.11 11.25 10.33
CA PRO A 37 -10.73 12.33 9.44
C PRO A 37 -11.72 12.47 8.26
N ILE A 38 -11.64 13.60 7.57
CA ILE A 38 -12.35 13.81 6.30
C ILE A 38 -11.54 13.16 5.18
N LEU A 39 -12.05 12.08 4.61
CA LEU A 39 -11.35 11.35 3.54
C LEU A 39 -11.43 12.09 2.22
N VAL A 40 -10.29 12.28 1.57
CA VAL A 40 -10.17 12.81 0.21
C VAL A 40 -9.64 11.69 -0.67
N MET A 41 -10.50 11.15 -1.52
CA MET A 41 -10.13 10.01 -2.36
C MET A 41 -9.16 10.45 -3.47
N LYS A 42 -8.10 9.67 -3.68
CA LYS A 42 -7.12 9.85 -4.75
C LYS A 42 -6.89 8.51 -5.46
N GLU A 43 -6.65 8.55 -6.77
CA GLU A 43 -6.53 7.36 -7.60
C GLU A 43 -5.27 6.54 -7.28
N SER A 44 -4.17 7.21 -6.94
CA SER A 44 -2.91 6.56 -6.56
C SER A 44 -2.33 7.09 -5.24
N ASN A 45 -1.47 6.28 -4.60
CA ASN A 45 -0.71 6.70 -3.42
C ASN A 45 0.25 7.87 -3.73
N ARG A 46 0.65 8.05 -5.00
CA ARG A 46 1.45 9.21 -5.42
C ARG A 46 0.61 10.47 -5.54
N ASP A 47 -0.60 10.38 -6.09
CA ASP A 47 -1.53 11.51 -6.10
C ASP A 47 -1.89 11.95 -4.67
N ALA A 48 -1.96 10.99 -3.73
CA ALA A 48 -2.14 11.29 -2.31
C ALA A 48 -0.92 12.03 -1.71
N ALA A 49 0.30 11.59 -2.04
CA ALA A 49 1.53 12.28 -1.63
C ALA A 49 1.62 13.71 -2.21
N ASP A 50 1.36 13.86 -3.51
CA ASP A 50 1.37 15.14 -4.21
C ASP A 50 0.31 16.10 -3.63
N ALA A 51 -0.85 15.60 -3.23
CA ALA A 51 -1.90 16.42 -2.62
C ALA A 51 -1.46 17.01 -1.27
N VAL A 52 -0.64 16.29 -0.49
CA VAL A 52 -0.04 16.83 0.75
C VAL A 52 0.94 17.95 0.41
N LEU A 53 1.84 17.71 -0.56
CA LEU A 53 2.84 18.71 -0.97
C LEU A 53 2.21 19.98 -1.55
N LYS A 54 1.08 19.85 -2.25
CA LYS A 54 0.30 20.99 -2.79
C LYS A 54 -0.55 21.69 -1.71
N GLY A 55 -0.61 21.16 -0.49
CA GLY A 55 -1.44 21.69 0.59
C GLY A 55 -2.95 21.48 0.40
N GLU A 56 -3.36 20.58 -0.49
CA GLU A 56 -4.77 20.24 -0.73
C GLU A 56 -5.38 19.45 0.45
N VAL A 57 -4.54 18.70 1.15
CA VAL A 57 -4.87 17.86 2.31
C VAL A 57 -3.83 18.04 3.42
N ASN A 58 -4.18 17.64 4.65
CA ASN A 58 -3.29 17.76 5.80
C ASN A 58 -2.33 16.57 5.97
N ALA A 59 -2.73 15.38 5.51
CA ALA A 59 -1.93 14.16 5.55
C ALA A 59 -2.39 13.18 4.46
N ALA A 60 -1.65 12.08 4.31
CA ALA A 60 -2.02 10.99 3.42
C ALA A 60 -1.56 9.65 4.02
N ILE A 61 -2.26 8.56 3.67
CA ILE A 61 -1.77 7.19 3.91
C ILE A 61 -1.02 6.74 2.66
N ILE A 62 0.27 6.48 2.82
CA ILE A 62 1.20 6.17 1.73
C ILE A 62 2.02 4.93 2.15
N PRO A 63 2.14 3.91 1.29
CA PRO A 63 3.06 2.79 1.54
C PRO A 63 4.49 3.29 1.77
N THR A 64 5.17 2.77 2.80
CA THR A 64 6.52 3.20 3.18
C THR A 64 7.52 3.23 2.01
N PRO A 65 7.55 2.26 1.07
CA PRO A 65 8.45 2.32 -0.08
C PRO A 65 8.18 3.50 -1.01
N ILE A 66 6.93 3.95 -1.11
CA ILE A 66 6.54 5.12 -1.91
C ILE A 66 6.91 6.39 -1.15
N ALA A 67 6.60 6.49 0.14
CA ALA A 67 6.91 7.64 0.98
C ALA A 67 8.41 7.98 1.00
N ALA A 68 9.28 6.96 0.93
CA ALA A 68 10.73 7.15 0.85
C ALA A 68 11.19 7.97 -0.38
N GLY A 69 10.37 8.07 -1.43
CA GLY A 69 10.63 8.91 -2.60
C GLY A 69 10.23 10.38 -2.43
N TYR A 70 9.66 10.77 -1.29
CA TYR A 70 9.13 12.11 -1.02
C TYR A 70 9.82 12.73 0.21
N PRO A 71 11.05 13.27 0.06
CA PRO A 71 11.84 13.77 1.19
C PRO A 71 11.21 14.98 1.91
N ASP A 72 10.33 15.71 1.21
CA ASP A 72 9.64 16.88 1.76
C ASP A 72 8.39 16.51 2.59
N LEU A 73 8.06 15.22 2.69
CA LEU A 73 6.99 14.74 3.57
C LEU A 73 7.52 14.40 4.97
N ASN A 74 6.81 14.87 5.99
CA ASN A 74 7.02 14.42 7.36
C ASN A 74 6.22 13.14 7.62
N THR A 75 6.87 12.10 8.13
CA THR A 75 6.18 10.89 8.58
C THR A 75 5.55 11.15 9.96
N VAL A 76 4.22 11.09 10.04
CA VAL A 76 3.48 11.25 11.31
C VAL A 76 3.51 9.97 12.13
N THR A 77 3.21 8.83 11.50
CA THR A 77 3.22 7.51 12.14
C THR A 77 3.36 6.42 11.09
N THR A 78 3.64 5.19 11.52
CA THR A 78 3.60 3.99 10.67
C THR A 78 2.64 2.96 11.25
N THR A 79 1.86 2.32 10.38
CA THR A 79 0.95 1.24 10.77
C THR A 79 1.71 -0.05 11.02
N ALA A 80 1.02 -1.08 11.51
CA ALA A 80 1.57 -2.43 11.48
C ALA A 80 2.02 -2.79 10.05
N PRO A 81 3.19 -3.43 9.89
CA PRO A 81 3.68 -3.80 8.58
C PRO A 81 2.75 -4.86 7.97
N LEU A 82 2.40 -4.66 6.71
CA LEU A 82 1.68 -5.63 5.90
C LEU A 82 2.59 -6.09 4.75
N PRO A 83 2.50 -7.36 4.34
CA PRO A 83 3.19 -7.81 3.14
C PRO A 83 2.75 -6.97 1.94
N PHE A 84 3.70 -6.75 1.03
CA PHE A 84 3.44 -5.96 -0.17
C PHE A 84 2.60 -6.77 -1.19
N LEU A 85 2.38 -6.20 -2.36
CA LEU A 85 1.52 -6.79 -3.40
C LEU A 85 2.02 -8.18 -3.82
N ALA A 86 1.13 -9.18 -3.79
CA ALA A 86 1.41 -10.54 -4.23
C ALA A 86 1.00 -10.74 -5.69
N VAL A 87 1.75 -11.59 -6.41
CA VAL A 87 1.32 -12.13 -7.70
C VAL A 87 0.67 -13.48 -7.43
N SER A 88 -0.63 -13.58 -7.72
CA SER A 88 -1.39 -14.83 -7.60
C SER A 88 -1.64 -15.45 -8.98
N VAL A 89 -1.81 -16.77 -9.00
CA VAL A 89 -2.11 -17.54 -10.21
C VAL A 89 -3.30 -18.46 -9.94
N SER A 90 -4.12 -18.70 -10.96
CA SER A 90 -5.24 -19.63 -10.86
C SER A 90 -4.74 -21.05 -10.53
N PRO A 91 -5.45 -21.81 -9.67
CA PRO A 91 -5.11 -23.19 -9.37
C PRO A 91 -5.19 -24.12 -10.60
N ASN A 92 -5.82 -23.67 -11.69
CA ASN A 92 -5.93 -24.43 -12.93
C ASN A 92 -4.67 -24.33 -13.82
N VAL A 93 -3.71 -23.48 -13.49
CA VAL A 93 -2.46 -23.35 -14.25
C VAL A 93 -1.53 -24.53 -13.89
N PRO A 94 -0.99 -25.27 -14.87
CA PRO A 94 -0.12 -26.41 -14.60
C PRO A 94 1.07 -26.06 -13.69
N PRO A 95 1.44 -26.90 -12.72
CA PRO A 95 2.52 -26.61 -11.76
C PRO A 95 3.86 -26.26 -12.42
N ALA A 96 4.19 -26.89 -13.55
CA ALA A 96 5.39 -26.60 -14.31
C ALA A 96 5.39 -25.15 -14.86
N THR A 97 4.24 -24.66 -15.33
CA THR A 97 4.07 -23.29 -15.82
C THR A 97 4.16 -22.28 -14.68
N VAL A 98 3.55 -22.59 -13.52
CA VAL A 98 3.66 -21.74 -12.31
C VAL A 98 5.12 -21.58 -11.90
N LYS A 99 5.86 -22.68 -11.84
CA LYS A 99 7.29 -22.66 -11.46
C LYS A 99 8.14 -21.90 -12.48
N ALA A 100 7.87 -22.07 -13.77
CA ALA A 100 8.56 -21.32 -14.83
C ALA A 100 8.29 -19.81 -14.72
N LEU A 101 7.04 -19.41 -14.49
CA LEU A 101 6.66 -18.00 -14.31
C LEU A 101 7.31 -17.40 -13.05
N GLN A 102 7.26 -18.13 -11.93
CA GLN A 102 7.89 -17.71 -10.67
C GLN A 102 9.39 -17.47 -10.87
N ASN A 103 10.10 -18.43 -11.48
CA ASN A 103 11.52 -18.31 -11.78
C ASN A 103 11.83 -17.09 -12.66
N ALA A 104 11.02 -16.88 -13.71
CA ALA A 104 11.20 -15.74 -14.61
C ALA A 104 11.04 -14.38 -13.88
N LEU A 105 10.05 -14.26 -12.99
CA LEU A 105 9.80 -13.03 -12.22
C LEU A 105 10.94 -12.73 -11.24
N ILE A 106 11.39 -13.73 -10.47
CA ILE A 106 12.46 -13.53 -9.47
C ILE A 106 13.83 -13.28 -10.13
N SER A 107 14.03 -13.72 -11.39
CA SER A 107 15.26 -13.48 -12.14
C SER A 107 15.27 -12.16 -12.93
N LEU A 108 14.21 -11.34 -12.87
CA LEU A 108 14.13 -10.12 -13.69
C LEU A 108 15.33 -9.17 -13.48
N SER A 109 15.80 -9.02 -12.24
CA SER A 109 16.95 -8.18 -11.90
C SER A 109 18.29 -8.69 -12.45
N GLN A 110 18.31 -9.88 -13.07
CA GLN A 110 19.54 -10.47 -13.63
C GLN A 110 19.74 -10.09 -15.11
N THR A 111 18.81 -9.35 -15.72
CA THR A 111 18.88 -8.96 -17.13
C THR A 111 18.61 -7.47 -17.31
N PRO A 112 19.26 -6.78 -18.27
CA PRO A 112 18.99 -5.35 -18.51
C PRO A 112 17.52 -5.05 -18.84
N ALA A 113 16.86 -5.94 -19.59
CA ALA A 113 15.44 -5.79 -19.93
C ALA A 113 14.54 -5.97 -18.70
N GLY A 114 14.86 -6.92 -17.82
CA GLY A 114 14.10 -7.12 -16.59
C GLY A 114 14.33 -6.01 -15.56
N GLU A 115 15.55 -5.46 -15.45
CA GLU A 115 15.82 -4.27 -14.66
C GLU A 115 15.03 -3.05 -15.18
N ALA A 116 14.97 -2.86 -16.50
CA ALA A 116 14.17 -1.79 -17.10
C ALA A 116 12.67 -1.95 -16.77
N LEU A 117 12.14 -3.18 -16.81
CA LEU A 117 10.76 -3.48 -16.44
C LEU A 117 10.49 -3.20 -14.95
N LEU A 118 11.39 -3.63 -14.07
CA LEU A 118 11.30 -3.39 -12.63
C LEU A 118 11.29 -1.88 -12.33
N ASN A 119 12.20 -1.13 -12.94
CA ASN A 119 12.27 0.33 -12.79
C ASN A 119 11.02 1.04 -13.32
N ALA A 120 10.52 0.65 -14.49
CA ALA A 120 9.27 1.20 -15.05
C ALA A 120 8.05 0.90 -14.15
N SER A 121 8.08 -0.24 -13.47
CA SER A 121 7.07 -0.65 -12.49
C SER A 121 7.34 -0.11 -11.07
N GLN A 122 8.45 0.61 -10.87
CA GLN A 122 8.94 1.10 -9.58
C GLN A 122 9.06 0.01 -8.51
N LEU A 123 9.48 -1.18 -8.96
CA LEU A 123 9.79 -2.34 -8.13
C LEU A 123 11.30 -2.54 -8.09
N ARG A 124 11.80 -3.09 -6.97
CA ARG A 124 13.22 -3.47 -6.86
C ARG A 124 13.47 -4.90 -7.33
N ALA A 125 12.57 -5.81 -6.97
CA ALA A 125 12.64 -7.23 -7.29
C ALA A 125 11.31 -7.91 -7.00
N PHE A 126 11.12 -9.12 -7.53
CA PHE A 126 10.16 -10.08 -7.02
C PHE A 126 10.89 -11.07 -6.11
N THR A 127 10.24 -11.49 -5.03
CA THR A 127 10.76 -12.50 -4.11
C THR A 127 9.76 -13.64 -4.00
N LEU A 128 10.23 -14.79 -3.51
CA LEU A 128 9.33 -15.86 -3.12
C LEU A 128 8.42 -15.35 -1.99
N ALA A 129 7.14 -15.71 -2.09
CA ALA A 129 6.12 -15.42 -1.10
C ALA A 129 5.51 -16.75 -0.64
N ASN A 130 4.93 -16.77 0.56
CA ASN A 130 4.21 -17.92 1.08
C ASN A 130 2.93 -17.51 1.81
N ASP A 131 1.97 -18.43 1.90
CA ASP A 131 0.64 -18.14 2.45
C ASP A 131 0.68 -17.65 3.91
N LEU A 132 1.66 -18.10 4.71
CA LEU A 132 1.78 -17.69 6.12
C LEU A 132 2.13 -16.21 6.26
N GLU A 133 2.80 -15.60 5.27
CA GLU A 133 3.11 -14.17 5.27
C GLU A 133 1.85 -13.30 5.16
N TYR A 134 0.76 -13.86 4.61
CA TYR A 134 -0.50 -13.15 4.37
C TYR A 134 -1.63 -13.62 5.31
N ALA A 135 -1.40 -14.69 6.07
CA ALA A 135 -2.39 -15.25 6.99
C ALA A 135 -2.79 -14.22 8.06
N GLY A 136 -4.09 -14.05 8.29
CA GLY A 136 -4.64 -13.08 9.24
C GLY A 136 -4.98 -11.73 8.61
N ASN A 137 -4.49 -11.43 7.40
CA ASN A 137 -4.82 -10.16 6.72
C ASN A 137 -6.29 -10.09 6.31
N GLU A 138 -6.99 -11.22 6.20
CA GLU A 138 -8.45 -11.26 6.01
C GLU A 138 -9.20 -10.53 7.11
N LYS A 139 -8.64 -10.47 8.34
CA LYS A 139 -9.24 -9.75 9.46
C LYS A 139 -9.29 -8.24 9.25
N LEU A 140 -8.46 -7.70 8.35
CA LEU A 140 -8.51 -6.28 7.99
C LEU A 140 -9.83 -5.92 7.30
N LEU A 141 -10.51 -6.90 6.71
CA LEU A 141 -11.77 -6.73 5.99
C LEU A 141 -12.99 -6.87 6.90
N GLU A 142 -12.83 -7.39 8.12
CA GLU A 142 -13.93 -7.52 9.10
C GLU A 142 -14.60 -6.16 9.35
N GLY A 143 -15.91 -6.10 9.14
CA GLY A 143 -16.69 -4.86 9.30
C GLY A 143 -16.69 -3.95 8.06
N THR A 144 -16.04 -4.33 6.97
CA THR A 144 -16.14 -3.66 5.67
C THR A 144 -17.32 -4.22 4.88
N PHE A 145 -18.15 -3.35 4.28
CA PHE A 145 -19.30 -3.79 3.50
C PHE A 145 -18.87 -4.69 2.33
N GLY A 146 -19.41 -5.92 2.29
CA GLY A 146 -19.11 -6.92 1.26
C GLY A 146 -18.04 -7.96 1.62
N TYR A 147 -17.53 -7.94 2.86
CA TYR A 147 -16.58 -8.92 3.42
C TYR A 147 -17.02 -9.41 4.80
#